data_AF-A0A8D3DTB0-F1
#
_entry.id   AF-A0A8D3DTB0-F1
#
_cell.length_a   1.000
_cell.length_b   1.000
_cell.length_c   1.000
_cell.angle_alpha   90.00
_cell.angle_beta   90.00
_cell.angle_gamma   90.00
#
_symmetry.space_group_name_H-M   'P 1'
#
loop_
_entity.id
_entity.type
_entity.pdbx_description
1 polymer ?
#
loop_
_entity_poly.entity_id
_entity_poly.type
_entity_poly.pdbx_seq_one_letter_code
_entity_poly.pdbx_strand_id
1 'polypeptide(L)'
;MADESNKLTLRRLEAPIHKFIKVALPTDLERLQKHQNNILKYQHSQQWDRLHQEHINASRTVQQLRANIREMEKLCSRVRAEDASALEKLVRPVRDRALVAAHDFLLLHSNPAPQPLIPLLISITVSITCCSCTYAR
;
A
#
# COMPACT_ATOMS: atom_id res chain seq x y z
N MET A 1 -19.31 -11.41 27.14
CA MET A 1 -20.21 -11.08 26.01
C MET A 1 -20.26 -9.56 25.76
N ALA A 2 -19.13 -8.89 25.55
CA ALA A 2 -19.08 -7.42 25.42
C ALA A 2 -18.83 -6.91 23.98
N ASP A 3 -18.52 -7.79 23.03
CA ASP A 3 -18.08 -7.41 21.68
C ASP A 3 -19.24 -6.95 20.76
N GLU A 4 -20.48 -7.38 21.04
CA GLU A 4 -21.65 -7.00 20.24
C GLU A 4 -22.14 -5.57 20.52
N SER A 5 -21.81 -5.00 21.68
CA SER A 5 -22.33 -3.68 22.10
C SER A 5 -21.76 -2.52 21.28
N ASN A 6 -20.61 -2.73 20.62
CA ASN A 6 -19.92 -1.73 19.79
C ASN A 6 -20.13 -1.90 18.29
N LYS A 7 -20.97 -2.87 17.87
CA LYS A 7 -21.26 -3.14 16.46
C LYS A 7 -22.20 -2.09 15.88
N LEU A 8 -21.89 -1.64 14.68
CA LEU A 8 -22.57 -0.60 13.92
C LEU A 8 -23.39 -1.22 12.79
N THR A 9 -24.53 -0.62 12.49
CA THR A 9 -25.28 -0.94 11.28
C THR A 9 -24.55 -0.46 10.04
N LEU A 10 -24.81 -1.09 8.89
CA LEU A 10 -24.23 -0.69 7.61
C LEU A 10 -24.48 0.79 7.29
N ARG A 11 -25.67 1.30 7.60
CA ARG A 11 -26.04 2.71 7.38
C ARG A 11 -25.10 3.70 8.10
N ARG A 12 -24.56 3.35 9.28
CA ARG A 12 -23.60 4.21 9.99
C ARG A 12 -22.19 4.13 9.42
N LEU A 13 -21.85 3.00 8.80
CA LEU A 13 -20.55 2.74 8.20
C LEU A 13 -20.45 3.21 6.75
N GLU A 14 -21.58 3.43 6.08
CA GLU A 14 -21.66 3.72 4.66
C GLU A 14 -20.80 4.91 4.23
N ALA A 15 -20.96 6.09 4.85
CA ALA A 15 -20.14 7.25 4.50
C ALA A 15 -18.64 7.06 4.83
N PRO A 16 -18.25 6.59 6.02
CA PRO A 16 -16.85 6.26 6.33
C PRO A 16 -16.21 5.22 5.41
N ILE A 17 -16.98 4.27 4.87
CA ILE A 17 -16.47 3.22 3.98
C ILE A 17 -16.44 3.70 2.54
N HIS A 18 -17.45 4.46 2.09
CA HIS A 18 -17.48 5.06 0.76
C HIS A 18 -16.28 5.98 0.50
N LYS A 19 -15.73 6.64 1.51
CA LYS A 19 -14.50 7.44 1.34
C LYS A 19 -13.33 6.57 0.83
N PHE A 20 -13.23 5.32 1.26
CA PHE A 20 -12.19 4.40 0.81
C PHE A 20 -12.52 3.82 -0.56
N ILE A 21 -13.76 3.34 -0.73
CA ILE A 21 -14.19 2.68 -1.97
C ILE A 21 -14.18 3.63 -3.17
N LYS A 22 -14.64 4.87 -2.97
CA LYS A 22 -14.86 5.81 -4.08
C LYS A 22 -13.72 6.80 -4.28
N VAL A 23 -12.88 7.02 -3.27
CA VAL A 23 -11.87 8.09 -3.32
C VAL A 23 -10.48 7.56 -3.02
N ALA A 24 -10.20 7.12 -1.79
CA ALA A 24 -8.83 6.85 -1.35
C ALA A 24 -8.17 5.71 -2.14
N LEU A 25 -8.80 4.52 -2.18
CA LEU A 25 -8.20 3.37 -2.86
C LEU A 25 -8.13 3.54 -4.39
N PRO A 26 -9.16 4.05 -5.08
CA PRO A 26 -9.05 4.35 -6.51
C PRO A 26 -7.92 5.35 -6.84
N THR A 27 -7.79 6.41 -6.06
CA THR A 27 -6.74 7.44 -6.28
C THR A 27 -5.34 6.85 -6.11
N ASP A 28 -5.14 6.06 -5.06
CA ASP A 28 -3.86 5.41 -4.80
C ASP A 28 -3.51 4.39 -5.90
N LEU A 29 -4.51 3.64 -6.39
CA LEU A 29 -4.34 2.69 -7.51
C LEU A 29 -3.92 3.39 -8.80
N GLU A 30 -4.59 4.49 -9.16
CA GLU A 30 -4.23 5.28 -10.35
C GLU A 30 -2.82 5.87 -10.24
N ARG A 31 -2.46 6.39 -9.07
CA ARG A 31 -1.09 6.88 -8.82
C ARG A 31 -0.07 5.77 -8.93
N LEU A 32 -0.35 4.59 -8.36
CA LEU A 32 0.57 3.47 -8.40
C LEU A 32 0.80 2.99 -9.84
N GLN A 33 -0.26 2.89 -10.65
CA GLN A 33 -0.15 2.56 -12.06
C GLN A 33 0.69 3.59 -12.82
N LYS A 34 0.49 4.89 -12.55
CA LYS A 34 1.31 5.96 -13.13
C LYS A 34 2.78 5.82 -12.77
N HIS A 35 3.08 5.51 -11.51
CA HIS A 35 4.45 5.26 -11.07
C HIS A 35 5.08 4.06 -11.78
N GLN A 36 4.35 2.96 -11.97
CA GLN A 36 4.83 1.80 -12.73
C GLN A 36 5.21 2.17 -14.17
N ASN A 37 4.36 2.94 -14.86
CA ASN A 37 4.64 3.41 -16.22
C ASN A 37 5.88 4.31 -16.27
N ASN A 38 6.05 5.19 -15.27
CA ASN A 38 7.22 6.07 -15.17
C ASN A 38 8.50 5.29 -14.87
N ILE A 39 8.46 4.29 -13.98
CA ILE A 39 9.59 3.41 -13.69
C ILE A 39 10.07 2.75 -14.99
N LEU A 40 9.17 2.13 -15.76
CA LEU A 40 9.51 1.51 -17.04
C LEU A 40 10.10 2.51 -18.03
N LYS A 41 9.51 3.71 -18.12
CA LYS A 41 9.98 4.80 -18.98
C LYS A 41 11.40 5.25 -18.61
N TYR A 42 11.68 5.48 -17.33
CA TYR A 42 12.98 5.97 -16.88
C TYR A 42 14.06 4.88 -16.95
N GLN A 43 13.69 3.62 -16.72
CA GLN A 43 14.58 2.48 -16.92
C GLN A 43 15.00 2.35 -18.39
N HIS A 44 14.04 2.37 -19.33
CA HIS A 44 14.34 2.27 -20.77
C HIS A 44 15.21 3.42 -21.27
N SER A 45 15.00 4.63 -20.74
CA SER A 45 15.77 5.83 -21.13
C SER A 45 17.01 6.10 -20.27
N GLN A 46 17.38 5.16 -19.39
CA GLN A 46 18.57 5.25 -18.52
C GLN A 46 18.63 6.54 -17.67
N GLN A 47 17.48 7.09 -17.29
CA GLN A 47 17.38 8.29 -16.44
C GLN A 47 17.43 7.88 -14.96
N TRP A 48 18.62 7.49 -14.48
CA TRP A 48 18.79 6.83 -13.18
C TRP A 48 18.35 7.66 -11.98
N ASP A 49 18.62 8.96 -11.95
CA ASP A 49 18.19 9.84 -10.86
C ASP A 49 16.66 9.91 -10.75
N ARG A 50 15.99 10.01 -11.91
CA ARG A 50 14.52 10.01 -11.98
C ARG A 50 13.94 8.65 -11.64
N LEU A 51 14.57 7.56 -12.09
CA LEU A 51 14.18 6.20 -11.75
C LEU A 51 14.25 5.98 -10.23
N HIS A 52 15.34 6.38 -9.59
CA HIS A 52 15.52 6.29 -8.15
C HIS A 52 14.44 7.06 -7.40
N GLN A 53 14.22 8.33 -7.77
CA GLN A 53 13.18 9.16 -7.16
C GLN A 53 11.77 8.56 -7.36
N GLU A 54 11.52 7.99 -8.53
CA GLU A 54 10.23 7.38 -8.85
C GLU A 54 9.98 6.11 -8.03
N HIS A 55 10.99 5.26 -7.81
CA HIS A 55 10.87 4.13 -6.88
C HIS A 55 10.53 4.56 -5.45
N ILE A 56 11.13 5.65 -4.96
CA ILE A 56 10.79 6.21 -3.64
C ILE A 56 9.33 6.66 -3.61
N ASN A 57 8.89 7.41 -4.64
CA ASN A 57 7.52 7.91 -4.73
C ASN A 57 6.49 6.76 -4.81
N ALA A 58 6.78 5.75 -5.61
CA ALA A 58 5.97 4.56 -5.75
C ALA A 58 5.87 3.79 -4.43
N SER A 59 7.00 3.61 -3.73
CA SER A 59 7.05 2.94 -2.42
C SER A 59 6.18 3.66 -1.38
N ARG A 60 6.20 5.00 -1.34
CA ARG A 60 5.32 5.79 -0.47
C ARG A 60 3.84 5.57 -0.81
N THR A 61 3.50 5.51 -2.10
CA THR A 61 2.13 5.24 -2.55
C THR A 61 1.67 3.84 -2.11
N VAL A 62 2.51 2.81 -2.21
CA VAL A 62 2.18 1.47 -1.70
C VAL A 62 1.98 1.45 -0.19
N GLN A 63 2.81 2.17 0.56
CA GLN A 63 2.63 2.29 2.01
C GLN A 63 1.29 2.94 2.37
N GLN A 64 0.93 4.02 1.67
CA GLN A 64 -0.35 4.70 1.85
C GLN A 64 -1.54 3.79 1.49
N LEU A 65 -1.48 3.10 0.35
CA LEU A 65 -2.50 2.17 -0.08
C LEU A 65 -2.73 1.07 0.97
N ARG A 66 -1.65 0.47 1.49
CA ARG A 66 -1.72 -0.55 2.55
C ARG A 66 -2.27 0.01 3.86
N ALA A 67 -1.96 1.25 4.21
CA ALA A 67 -2.54 1.90 5.39
C ALA A 67 -4.05 2.11 5.24
N ASN A 68 -4.48 2.61 4.07
CA ASN A 68 -5.89 2.82 3.75
C ASN A 68 -6.69 1.50 3.76
N ILE A 69 -6.13 0.40 3.24
CA ILE A 69 -6.74 -0.93 3.33
C ILE A 69 -6.95 -1.33 4.79
N ARG A 70 -5.92 -1.25 5.63
CA ARG A 70 -6.01 -1.62 7.06
C ARG A 70 -7.03 -0.79 7.82
N GLU A 71 -7.08 0.51 7.57
CA GLU A 71 -8.08 1.39 8.20
C GLU A 71 -9.50 1.04 7.78
N MET A 72 -9.70 0.75 6.49
CA MET A 72 -10.98 0.30 5.97
C MET A 72 -11.40 -1.03 6.60
N GLU A 73 -10.51 -2.03 6.67
CA GLU A 73 -10.78 -3.33 7.31
C GLU A 73 -11.13 -3.19 8.79
N LYS A 74 -10.44 -2.29 9.51
CA LYS A 74 -10.75 -1.97 10.91
C LYS A 74 -12.14 -1.35 11.07
N LEU A 75 -12.62 -0.57 10.10
CA LEU A 75 -14.01 -0.10 10.12
C LEU A 75 -14.98 -1.24 9.81
N CYS A 76 -14.63 -2.11 8.86
CA CYS A 76 -15.47 -3.24 8.48
C CYS A 76 -15.69 -4.23 9.64
N SER A 77 -14.70 -4.44 10.51
CA SER A 77 -14.83 -5.34 11.67
C SER A 77 -15.86 -4.88 12.73
N ARG A 78 -16.30 -3.62 12.64
CA ARG A 78 -17.33 -3.04 13.51
C ARG A 78 -18.74 -3.26 13.00
N VAL A 79 -18.94 -3.87 11.83
CA VAL A 79 -20.28 -4.13 11.30
C VAL A 79 -21.00 -5.22 12.10
N ARG A 80 -22.31 -5.09 12.27
CA ARG A 80 -23.15 -6.16 12.81
C ARG A 80 -23.13 -7.39 11.90
N ALA A 81 -23.34 -8.57 12.48
CA ALA A 81 -23.30 -9.84 11.75
C ALA A 81 -24.32 -9.89 10.61
N GLU A 82 -25.52 -9.34 10.81
CA GLU A 82 -26.59 -9.33 9.80
C GLU A 82 -26.21 -8.52 8.56
N ASP A 83 -25.41 -7.47 8.75
CA ASP A 83 -24.98 -6.54 7.70
C ASP A 83 -23.64 -6.96 7.06
N ALA A 84 -22.93 -7.95 7.62
CA ALA A 84 -21.57 -8.30 7.21
C ALA A 84 -21.48 -8.75 5.74
N SER A 85 -22.42 -9.58 5.28
CA SER A 85 -22.45 -10.04 3.88
C SER A 85 -22.69 -8.90 2.90
N ALA A 86 -23.58 -7.96 3.24
CA ALA A 86 -23.86 -6.80 2.42
C ALA A 86 -22.63 -5.87 2.34
N LEU A 87 -21.96 -5.66 3.48
CA LEU A 87 -20.75 -4.86 3.52
C LEU A 87 -19.61 -5.47 2.70
N GLU A 88 -19.39 -6.78 2.83
CA GLU A 88 -18.34 -7.48 2.10
C GLU A 88 -18.53 -7.36 0.58
N LYS A 89 -19.77 -7.45 0.08
CA LYS A 89 -20.06 -7.23 -1.35
C LYS A 89 -19.65 -5.84 -1.84
N LEU A 90 -19.76 -4.81 -1.00
CA LEU A 90 -19.38 -3.45 -1.34
C LEU A 90 -17.85 -3.26 -1.34
N VAL A 91 -17.18 -3.82 -0.33
CA VAL A 91 -15.75 -3.56 -0.06
C VAL A 91 -14.83 -4.46 -0.89
N ARG A 92 -15.21 -5.73 -1.07
CA ARG A 92 -14.36 -6.76 -1.65
C ARG A 92 -13.73 -6.37 -3.00
N PRO A 93 -14.46 -5.84 -3.99
CA PRO A 93 -13.88 -5.60 -5.32
C PRO A 93 -12.69 -4.62 -5.29
N VAL A 94 -12.80 -3.53 -4.52
CA VAL A 94 -11.74 -2.53 -4.44
C VAL A 94 -10.61 -2.96 -3.49
N ARG A 95 -10.94 -3.67 -2.40
CA ARG A 95 -9.95 -4.23 -1.46
C ARG A 95 -9.06 -5.24 -2.16
N ASP A 96 -9.66 -6.22 -2.84
CA ASP A 96 -8.93 -7.30 -3.50
C ASP A 96 -8.01 -6.73 -4.60
N ARG A 97 -8.51 -5.78 -5.40
CA ARG A 97 -7.70 -5.06 -6.40
C ARG A 97 -6.53 -4.30 -5.76
N ALA A 98 -6.77 -3.61 -4.65
CA ALA A 98 -5.74 -2.86 -3.93
C ALA A 98 -4.67 -3.76 -3.31
N LEU A 99 -5.07 -4.91 -2.75
CA LEU A 99 -4.15 -5.91 -2.20
C LEU A 99 -3.27 -6.51 -3.30
N VAL A 100 -3.87 -6.90 -4.44
CA VAL A 100 -3.14 -7.42 -5.60
C VAL A 100 -2.13 -6.39 -6.12
N ALA A 101 -2.56 -5.15 -6.34
CA ALA A 101 -1.67 -4.10 -6.85
C ALA A 101 -0.49 -3.82 -5.89
N ALA A 102 -0.73 -3.81 -4.58
CA ALA A 102 0.33 -3.65 -3.58
C ALA A 102 1.29 -4.85 -3.57
N HIS A 103 0.76 -6.07 -3.66
CA HIS A 103 1.56 -7.30 -3.71
C HIS A 103 2.43 -7.35 -4.97
N ASP A 104 1.84 -7.11 -6.14
CA ASP A 104 2.52 -7.15 -7.43
C ASP A 104 3.65 -6.13 -7.50
N PHE A 105 3.42 -4.91 -7.00
CA PHE A 105 4.48 -3.91 -6.91
C PHE A 105 5.65 -4.40 -6.05
N LEU A 106 5.37 -4.95 -4.87
CA LEU A 106 6.42 -5.45 -3.98
C LEU A 106 7.19 -6.59 -4.64
N LEU A 107 6.51 -7.52 -5.31
CA LEU A 107 7.13 -8.66 -5.98
C LEU A 107 8.03 -8.20 -7.13
N LEU A 108 7.53 -7.32 -8.01
CA LEU A 108 8.27 -6.82 -9.18
C LEU A 108 9.51 -6.00 -8.80
N HIS A 109 9.52 -5.40 -7.61
CA HIS A 109 10.59 -4.50 -7.15
C HIS A 109 11.37 -5.04 -5.94
N SER A 110 11.21 -6.30 -5.57
CA SER A 110 12.01 -6.97 -4.52
C SER A 110 13.44 -7.29 -4.96
N ASN A 111 13.75 -7.16 -6.26
CA ASN A 111 15.11 -7.30 -6.78
C ASN A 111 15.70 -5.91 -7.09
N PRO A 112 16.73 -5.45 -6.36
CA PRO A 112 17.47 -4.29 -6.80
C PRO A 112 18.15 -4.64 -8.13
N ALA A 113 17.94 -3.82 -9.16
CA ALA A 113 18.73 -3.92 -10.38
C ALA A 113 20.23 -3.93 -10.00
N PRO A 114 21.07 -4.77 -10.64
CA PRO A 114 22.50 -4.73 -10.41
C PRO A 114 22.98 -3.29 -10.59
N GLN A 115 23.40 -2.66 -9.50
CA GLN A 115 24.01 -1.35 -9.58
C GLN A 115 25.23 -1.50 -10.48
N PRO A 116 25.45 -0.61 -11.47
CA PRO A 116 26.73 -0.61 -12.17
C PRO A 116 27.81 -0.43 -11.11
N LEU A 117 28.67 -1.43 -10.98
CA LEU A 117 29.78 -1.43 -10.03
C LEU A 117 30.64 -0.21 -10.34
N ILE A 118 30.48 0.86 -9.55
CA ILE A 118 31.46 1.93 -9.49
C ILE A 118 32.64 1.34 -8.71
N PRO A 119 33.84 1.20 -9.29
CA PRO A 119 35.00 0.71 -8.55
C PRO A 119 35.47 1.83 -7.60
N LEU A 120 34.80 1.97 -6.46
CA LEU A 120 35.26 2.80 -5.36
C LEU A 120 35.89 1.90 -4.30
N LEU A 121 37.21 1.80 -4.43
CA LEU A 121 38.15 1.25 -3.48
C LEU A 121 38.16 2.13 -2.22
N ILE A 122 37.20 1.97 -1.30
CA ILE A 122 37.38 2.34 0.12
C ILE A 122 36.54 1.39 0.99
N SER A 123 37.21 0.63 1.85
CA SER A 123 36.63 -0.16 2.94
C SER A 123 35.77 0.71 3.85
N ILE A 124 34.45 0.49 3.88
CA ILE A 124 33.61 0.83 5.03
C ILE A 124 32.61 -0.31 5.21
N THR A 125 32.76 -1.03 6.32
CA THR A 125 31.77 -1.98 6.84
C THR A 125 30.46 -1.25 7.10
N VAL A 126 29.48 -1.42 6.22
CA VAL A 126 28.11 -0.98 6.47
C VAL A 126 27.33 -2.15 7.06
N SER A 127 27.22 -2.15 8.38
CA SER A 127 26.26 -2.95 9.11
C SER A 127 24.84 -2.59 8.65
N ILE A 128 24.22 -3.50 7.90
CA ILE A 128 22.79 -3.44 7.57
C ILE A 128 22.04 -3.60 8.90
N THR A 129 21.70 -2.49 9.54
CA THR A 129 20.75 -2.51 10.65
C THR A 129 19.37 -2.35 10.03
N CYS A 130 18.75 -3.50 9.78
CA CYS A 130 17.33 -3.60 9.49
C CYS A 130 16.57 -2.85 10.59
N CYS A 131 15.87 -1.78 10.22
CA CYS A 131 15.15 -0.91 11.15
C CYS A 131 13.97 -1.70 11.74
N SER A 132 14.21 -2.34 12.87
CA SER A 132 13.21 -2.92 13.76
C SER A 132 13.55 -2.44 15.16
N CYS A 133 12.84 -1.43 15.66
CA CYS A 133 12.49 -1.32 17.08
C CYS A 133 11.52 -0.17 17.31
N THR A 134 10.26 -0.57 17.38
CA THR A 134 9.18 -0.07 18.24
C THR A 134 9.58 0.95 19.31
N TYR A 135 8.91 2.10 19.25
CA TYR A 135 8.69 3.02 20.34
C TYR A 135 7.77 2.37 21.38
N ALA A 136 8.26 2.10 22.59
CA ALA A 136 7.43 1.93 23.78
C ALA A 136 8.25 2.27 25.02
N ARG A 137 7.70 3.19 25.80
CA ARG A 137 8.16 3.65 27.12
C ARG A 137 8.21 2.53 28.15
#